data_AF-A7XQ50-F1
#
_entry.id   AF-A7XQ50-F1
#
_cell.length_a   1.000
_cell.length_b   1.000
_cell.length_c   1.000
_cell.angle_alpha   90.00
_cell.angle_beta   90.00
_cell.angle_gamma   90.00
#
_symmetry.space_group_name_H-M   'P 1'
#
loop_
_entity.id
_entity.type
_entity.pdbx_description
1 polymer ?
#
loop_
_entity_poly.entity_id
_entity_poly.type
_entity_poly.pdbx_seq_one_letter_code
_entity_poly.pdbx_strand_id
1 'polypeptide(L)' 'GKHSDSNAFLHLFPESFIIMIHANATYREVTVKGKLELEDLRYLRNNFTCQCYEGWKGLYCEDQPKKKET' A
#
# COMPACT_ATOMS: atom_id res chain seq x y z
N GLY A 1 1.53 -10.83 -4.89
CA GLY A 1 0.11 -11.14 -4.64
C GLY A 1 0.02 -12.37 -3.78
N LYS A 2 -1.12 -12.59 -3.12
CA LYS A 2 -1.39 -13.79 -2.31
C LYS A 2 -1.32 -15.09 -3.14
N HIS A 3 -1.64 -14.99 -4.43
CA HIS A 3 -1.43 -16.03 -5.41
C HIS A 3 -0.49 -15.49 -6.50
N SER A 4 0.53 -16.24 -6.89
CA SER A 4 1.51 -15.80 -7.89
C SER A 4 0.86 -15.54 -9.26
N ASP A 5 -0.24 -16.22 -9.54
CA ASP A 5 -0.97 -16.17 -10.81
C ASP A 5 -2.22 -15.27 -10.74
N SER A 6 -2.42 -14.52 -9.66
CA SER A 6 -3.56 -13.60 -9.55
C SER A 6 -3.34 -12.33 -10.36
N ASN A 7 -4.36 -11.88 -11.08
CA ASN A 7 -4.43 -10.56 -11.71
C ASN A 7 -4.74 -9.44 -10.69
N ALA A 8 -4.05 -9.44 -9.55
CA ALA A 8 -4.23 -8.45 -8.48
C ALA A 8 -3.09 -7.44 -8.48
N PHE A 9 -3.42 -6.17 -8.71
CA PHE A 9 -2.46 -5.07 -8.79
C PHE A 9 -2.62 -4.10 -7.63
N LEU A 10 -1.51 -3.55 -7.14
CA LEU A 10 -1.51 -2.56 -6.08
C LEU A 10 -1.55 -1.16 -6.72
N HIS A 11 -2.76 -0.64 -6.93
CA HIS A 11 -2.99 0.73 -7.40
C HIS A 11 -3.87 1.49 -6.40
N LEU A 12 -3.94 2.82 -6.57
CA LEU A 12 -4.93 3.62 -5.86
C LEU A 12 -6.33 3.25 -6.36
N PHE A 13 -7.30 3.17 -5.45
CA PHE A 13 -8.70 2.88 -5.80
C PHE A 13 -9.35 4.16 -6.34
N PRO A 14 -9.85 4.17 -7.58
CA PRO A 14 -10.39 5.39 -8.20
C PRO A 14 -11.64 5.93 -7.51
N GLU A 15 -12.37 5.09 -6.76
CA GLU A 15 -13.53 5.48 -5.95
C GLU A 15 -13.12 6.25 -4.68
N SER A 16 -11.91 6.00 -4.17
CA SER A 16 -11.43 6.52 -2.89
C SER A 16 -10.33 7.58 -3.04
N PHE A 17 -9.68 7.64 -4.21
CA PHE A 17 -8.57 8.54 -4.48
C PHE A 17 -8.74 9.28 -5.79
N ILE A 18 -8.37 10.56 -5.78
CA ILE A 18 -8.33 11.43 -6.95
C ILE A 18 -6.90 11.95 -7.11
N ILE A 19 -6.32 11.70 -8.29
CA ILE A 19 -5.04 12.26 -8.70
C ILE A 19 -5.32 13.59 -9.41
N MET A 20 -4.78 14.68 -8.89
CA MET A 20 -4.88 16.00 -9.50
C MET A 20 -3.53 16.43 -10.05
N ILE A 21 -3.54 17.00 -11.25
CA ILE A 21 -2.34 17.51 -11.90
C ILE A 21 -2.45 19.03 -11.93
N HIS A 22 -1.56 19.71 -11.22
CA HIS A 22 -1.43 21.16 -11.21
C HIS A 22 -0.30 21.53 -12.17
N ALA A 23 -0.65 21.97 -13.38
CA ALA A 23 0.34 22.32 -14.40
C ALA A 23 0.16 23.76 -14.89
N ASN A 24 1.29 24.43 -15.13
CA ASN A 24 1.39 25.67 -15.88
C ASN A 24 2.59 25.59 -16.84
N ALA A 25 2.97 26.71 -17.48
CA ALA A 25 4.02 26.74 -18.51
C ALA A 25 5.42 26.28 -18.03
N THR A 26 5.73 26.35 -16.74
CA THR A 26 7.06 26.03 -16.18
C THR A 26 7.03 25.00 -15.06
N TYR A 27 5.84 24.69 -14.54
CA TYR A 27 5.66 23.85 -13.37
C TYR A 27 4.60 22.78 -13.61
N ARG A 28 4.87 21.57 -13.12
CA ARG A 28 3.93 20.46 -13.15
C ARG A 28 4.05 19.68 -11.85
N GLU A 29 2.99 19.72 -11.07
CA GLU A 29 2.86 19.02 -9.80
C GLU A 29 1.70 18.03 -9.86
N VAL A 30 1.88 16.91 -9.17
CA VAL A 30 0.84 15.89 -9.00
C VAL A 30 0.53 15.78 -7.53
N THR A 31 -0.72 16.02 -7.16
CA THR A 31 -1.22 15.83 -5.80
C THR A 31 -2.25 14.71 -5.78
N VAL A 32 -2.36 14.01 -4.66
CA VAL A 32 -3.34 12.94 -4.46
C VAL A 32 -4.21 13.32 -3.27
N LYS A 33 -5.54 13.31 -3.46
CA LYS A 33 -6.52 13.44 -2.37
C LYS A 33 -7.27 12.13 -2.21
N GLY A 34 -7.62 11.80 -0.97
CA GLY A 34 -8.35 10.57 -0.65
C GLY A 34 -7.79 9.89 0.59
N LYS A 35 -8.41 8.77 0.95
CA LYS A 35 -7.97 7.85 1.99
C LYS A 35 -8.47 6.45 1.66
N LEU A 36 -7.84 5.43 2.22
CA LEU A 36 -8.35 4.06 2.08
C LEU A 36 -9.68 3.94 2.83
N GLU A 37 -10.72 3.53 2.12
CA GLU A 37 -12.01 3.20 2.70
C GLU A 37 -12.05 1.72 3.14
N LEU A 38 -13.11 1.34 3.86
CA LEU A 38 -13.21 -0.02 4.41
C LEU A 38 -13.16 -1.11 3.33
N GLU A 39 -13.72 -0.85 2.15
CA GLU A 39 -13.74 -1.83 1.05
C GLU A 39 -12.36 -1.99 0.41
N ASP A 40 -11.62 -0.89 0.25
CA ASP A 40 -10.23 -0.91 -0.22
C ASP A 40 -9.38 -1.80 0.70
N LEU A 41 -9.52 -1.63 2.01
CA LEU A 41 -8.80 -2.43 3.01
C LEU A 41 -9.16 -3.92 2.94
N ARG A 42 -10.43 -4.25 2.66
CA ARG A 42 -10.87 -5.65 2.47
C ARG A 42 -10.26 -6.25 1.22
N TYR A 43 -10.30 -5.52 0.09
CA TYR A 43 -9.67 -5.97 -1.15
C TYR A 43 -8.18 -6.24 -0.96
N LEU A 44 -7.46 -5.31 -0.32
CA LEU A 44 -6.03 -5.46 -0.05
C LEU A 44 -5.75 -6.70 0.81
N ARG A 45 -6.48 -6.90 1.91
CA ARG A 45 -6.33 -8.05 2.81
C ARG A 45 -6.59 -9.38 2.10
N ASN A 46 -7.54 -9.42 1.17
CA ASN A 46 -7.91 -10.64 0.47
C ASN A 46 -6.92 -11.02 -0.62
N ASN A 47 -6.32 -10.04 -1.29
CA ASN A 47 -5.51 -10.27 -2.49
C ASN A 47 -3.99 -10.17 -2.27
N PHE A 48 -3.54 -9.61 -1.15
CA PHE A 48 -2.13 -9.41 -0.85
C PHE A 48 -1.73 -10.07 0.46
N THR A 49 -0.44 -10.40 0.55
CA THR A 49 0.23 -10.92 1.75
C THR A 49 1.41 -10.03 2.07
N CYS A 50 1.73 -9.91 3.36
CA CYS A 50 2.88 -9.13 3.78
C CYS A 50 4.18 -9.92 3.56
N GLN A 51 5.16 -9.27 2.93
CA GLN A 51 6.55 -9.71 2.96
C GLN A 51 7.28 -8.78 3.92
N CYS A 52 7.66 -9.31 5.08
CA CYS A 52 8.22 -8.48 6.15
C CYS A 52 9.63 -8.00 5.83
N TYR A 53 9.92 -6.76 6.25
CA TYR A 53 11.29 -6.25 6.27
C TYR A 53 12.16 -7.06 7.23
N GLU A 54 13.48 -6.96 7.06
CA GLU A 54 14.44 -7.74 7.85
C GLU A 54 14.20 -7.58 9.36
N GLY A 55 14.18 -8.72 10.05
CA GLY A 55 13.96 -8.80 11.50
C GLY A 55 12.50 -8.72 11.96
N TRP A 56 11.59 -8.18 11.15
CA TRP A 56 10.16 -8.16 11.45
C TRP A 56 9.51 -9.50 11.12
N LYS A 57 8.51 -9.90 11.92
CA LYS A 57 7.81 -11.18 11.77
C LYS A 57 6.30 -11.01 12.02
N GLY A 58 5.56 -12.09 11.83
CA GLY A 58 4.10 -12.12 11.95
C GLY A 58 3.41 -12.13 10.60
N LEU A 59 2.10 -12.41 10.60
CA LEU A 59 1.30 -12.47 9.37
C LEU A 59 1.17 -11.08 8.72
N TYR A 60 1.24 -10.04 9.54
CA TYR A 60 1.11 -8.63 9.16
C TYR A 60 2.36 -7.80 9.49
N CYS A 61 3.48 -8.47 9.78
CA CYS A 61 4.73 -7.84 10.20
C CYS A 61 4.59 -7.02 11.49
N GLU A 62 3.78 -7.50 12.43
CA GLU A 62 3.48 -6.86 13.72
C GLU A 62 4.56 -7.12 14.78
N ASP A 63 5.34 -8.19 14.63
CA ASP A 63 6.39 -8.56 15.58
C ASP A 63 7.68 -7.81 15.28
N GLN A 64 8.10 -6.95 16.20
CA GLN A 64 9.31 -6.15 16.06
C GLN A 64 10.59 -7.00 16.10
N PRO A 65 11.66 -6.58 15.41
CA PRO A 65 12.97 -7.16 15.59
C PRO A 65 13.38 -7.06 17.06
N LYS A 66 13.77 -8.17 17.67
CA LYS A 66 14.39 -8.14 18.99
C LYS A 66 15.69 -7.35 18.87
N LYS A 67 15.84 -6.31 19.69
CA LYS A 67 17.14 -5.64 19.85
C LYS A 67 18.13 -6.71 20.33
N LYS A 68 19.28 -6.82 19.67
CA LYS A 68 20.36 -7.66 20.19
C LYS A 68 20.75 -7.08 21.56
N GLU A 69 20.61 -7.86 22.62
CA GLU A 69 21.23 -7.54 23.90
C GLU A 69 22.74 -7.67 23.68
N THR A 70 23.46 -6.55 23.81
CA THR A 70 24.93 -6.49 23.82
C THR A 70 25.40 -6.49 25.26
#